data_AF-A0A3S3I889-F1
#
_entry.id   AF-A0A3S3I889-F1
#
_cell.length_a   1.000
_cell.length_b   1.000
_cell.length_c   1.000
_cell.angle_alpha   90.00
_cell.angle_beta   90.00
_cell.angle_gamma   90.00
#
_symmetry.space_group_name_H-M   'P 1'
#
loop_
_entity.id
_entity.type
_entity.pdbx_description
1 polymer ?
#
loop_
_entity_poly.entity_id
_entity_poly.type
_entity_poly.pdbx_seq_one_letter_code
_entity_poly.pdbx_strand_id
1 'polypeptide(L)' 'ALTGIDQKTLAERAGVSLPTIQRMEAREGVVRGVVDTLMKVIQALDEVGVELIGENHASERGGRGVRLKAQNPQG' A
#
# COMPACT_ATOMS: atom_id res chain seq x y z
N ALA A 1 7.68 7.31 -5.55
CA ALA A 1 7.09 6.01 -5.94
C ALA A 1 5.75 6.25 -6.62
N LEU A 2 5.00 5.20 -6.97
CA LEU A 2 3.83 5.20 -7.88
C LEU A 2 2.83 6.38 -7.74
N THR A 3 2.61 6.90 -6.52
CA THR A 3 1.70 8.03 -6.23
C THR A 3 2.38 9.35 -5.88
N GLY A 4 3.72 9.38 -5.85
CA GLY A 4 4.50 10.56 -5.48
C GLY A 4 4.49 10.94 -3.99
N ILE A 5 3.79 10.20 -3.12
CA ILE A 5 3.77 10.47 -1.68
C ILE A 5 5.06 10.00 -0.99
N ASP A 6 5.45 10.70 0.08
CA ASP A 6 6.55 10.29 0.95
C ASP A 6 6.07 9.42 2.12
N GLN A 7 7.03 8.85 2.86
CA GLN A 7 6.74 7.98 4.03
C GLN A 7 5.94 8.69 5.11
N LYS A 8 6.17 10.01 5.29
CA LYS A 8 5.47 10.81 6.30
C LYS A 8 4.00 10.96 5.96
N THR A 9 3.70 11.29 4.71
CA THR A 9 2.32 11.39 4.20
C THR A 9 1.60 10.05 4.31
N LEU A 10 2.29 8.93 3.99
CA LEU A 10 1.72 7.60 4.15
C LEU A 10 1.41 7.27 5.62
N ALA A 11 2.33 7.59 6.54
CA ALA A 11 2.15 7.36 7.96
C ALA A 11 0.95 8.14 8.51
N GLU A 12 0.84 9.42 8.14
CA GLU A 12 -0.27 10.30 8.53
C GLU A 12 -1.61 9.76 8.03
N ARG A 13 -1.70 9.39 6.74
CA ARG A 13 -2.93 8.82 6.16
C ARG A 13 -3.32 7.47 6.76
N ALA A 14 -2.34 6.62 7.07
CA ALA A 14 -2.59 5.33 7.71
C ALA A 14 -2.88 5.45 9.22
N GLY A 15 -2.71 6.63 9.83
CA GLY A 15 -2.86 6.80 11.28
C GLY A 15 -1.85 5.97 12.08
N VAL A 16 -0.62 5.83 11.57
CA VAL A 16 0.49 5.11 12.21
C VAL A 16 1.70 6.03 12.33
N SER A 17 2.66 5.66 13.16
CA SER A 17 3.88 6.47 13.32
C SER A 17 4.84 6.29 12.13
N LEU A 18 5.58 7.34 11.76
CA LEU A 18 6.64 7.25 10.73
C LEU A 18 7.67 6.12 11.00
N PRO A 19 8.14 5.90 12.25
CA PRO A 19 9.00 4.75 12.55
C PRO A 19 8.35 3.40 12.25
N THR A 20 7.02 3.30 12.27
CA THR A 20 6.31 2.06 11.91
C THR A 20 6.42 1.79 10.42
N ILE A 21 6.22 2.80 9.58
CA ILE A 21 6.44 2.69 8.12
C ILE A 21 7.90 2.34 7.81
N GLN A 22 8.85 3.03 8.42
CA GLN A 22 10.28 2.75 8.22
C GLN A 22 10.66 1.32 8.60
N ARG A 23 10.14 0.79 9.72
CA ARG A 23 10.34 -0.63 10.10
C ARG A 23 9.72 -1.61 9.10
N MET A 24 8.58 -1.25 8.49
CA MET A 24 7.92 -2.08 7.48
C MET A 24 8.73 -2.12 6.18
N GLU A 25 9.24 -0.97 5.73
CA GLU A 25 10.05 -0.87 4.51
C GLU A 25 11.45 -1.49 4.67
N ALA A 26 12.03 -1.45 5.87
CA ALA A 26 13.32 -2.08 6.16
C ALA A 26 13.25 -3.61 6.28
N ARG A 27 12.04 -4.19 6.35
CA ARG A 27 11.84 -5.63 6.45
C ARG A 27 11.66 -6.26 5.08
N GLU A 28 12.51 -7.23 4.78
CA GLU A 28 12.28 -8.14 3.65
C GLU A 28 11.29 -9.24 4.03
N GLY A 29 10.41 -9.60 3.08
CA GLY A 29 9.44 -10.68 3.26
C GLY A 29 8.18 -10.29 4.04
N VAL A 30 7.57 -11.27 4.71
CA VAL A 30 6.24 -11.10 5.34
C VAL A 30 6.35 -10.42 6.70
N VAL A 31 5.74 -9.24 6.83
CA VAL A 31 5.59 -8.55 8.11
C VAL A 31 4.64 -9.36 9.02
N ARG A 32 5.18 -10.01 10.06
CA ARG A 32 4.40 -10.74 11.07
C ARG A 32 4.03 -9.84 12.26
N GLY A 33 2.82 -10.00 12.80
CA GLY A 33 2.44 -9.53 14.15
C GLY A 33 1.71 -8.19 14.25
N VAL A 34 1.23 -7.59 13.16
CA VAL A 34 0.57 -6.27 13.20
C VAL A 34 -0.54 -6.16 12.15
N VAL A 35 -1.53 -7.06 12.20
CA VAL A 35 -2.62 -7.12 11.20
C VAL A 35 -3.38 -5.79 11.11
N ASP A 36 -3.70 -5.17 12.24
CA ASP A 36 -4.37 -3.86 12.27
C ASP A 36 -3.57 -2.77 11.56
N THR A 37 -2.26 -2.67 11.85
CA THR A 37 -1.36 -1.72 11.18
C THR A 37 -1.24 -2.00 9.69
N LEU A 38 -1.15 -3.27 9.29
CA LEU A 38 -1.12 -3.65 7.89
C LEU A 38 -2.40 -3.23 7.18
N MET A 39 -3.57 -3.49 7.77
CA MET A 39 -4.86 -3.10 7.22
C MET A 39 -4.96 -1.58 7.04
N LYS A 40 -4.51 -0.80 8.03
CA LYS A 40 -4.45 0.66 7.96
C LYS A 40 -3.58 1.17 6.80
N VAL A 41 -2.41 0.57 6.60
CA VAL A 41 -1.51 0.94 5.50
C VAL A 41 -2.09 0.54 4.15
N ILE A 42 -2.71 -0.64 4.04
CA ILE A 42 -3.42 -1.08 2.81
C ILE A 42 -4.54 -0.10 2.47
N GLN A 43 -5.34 0.30 3.45
CA GLN A 43 -6.42 1.27 3.28
C GLN A 43 -5.89 2.65 2.85
N ALA A 44 -4.82 3.13 3.47
CA ALA A 44 -4.21 4.39 3.08
C ALA A 44 -3.66 4.36 1.64
N LEU A 45 -3.07 3.24 1.21
CA LEU A 45 -2.63 3.02 -0.18
C LEU A 45 -3.82 3.04 -1.15
N ASP A 46 -4.90 2.36 -0.78
CA ASP A 46 -6.15 2.32 -1.52
C ASP A 46 -6.74 3.73 -1.77
N GLU A 47 -6.75 4.57 -0.74
CA GLU A 47 -7.26 5.95 -0.77
C GLU A 47 -6.41 6.91 -1.60
N VAL A 48 -5.09 6.69 -1.69
CA VAL A 48 -4.20 7.47 -2.56
C VAL A 48 -4.16 6.95 -3.99
N GLY A 49 -5.03 5.98 -4.32
CA GLY A 49 -5.18 5.47 -5.68
C GLY A 49 -4.25 4.31 -6.03
N VAL A 50 -3.73 3.57 -5.05
CA VAL A 50 -2.95 2.34 -5.28
C VAL A 50 -3.84 1.12 -5.08
N GLU A 51 -3.78 0.20 -6.02
CA GLU A 51 -4.38 -1.12 -5.91
C GLU A 51 -3.29 -2.17 -5.70
N LEU A 52 -3.49 -3.05 -4.70
CA LEU A 52 -2.61 -4.18 -4.43
C LEU A 52 -3.05 -5.41 -5.24
N ILE A 53 -2.13 -5.96 -6.02
CA ILE A 53 -2.34 -7.16 -6.82
C ILE A 53 -1.87 -8.35 -5.99
N GLY A 54 -2.80 -9.22 -5.59
CA GLY A 54 -2.49 -10.50 -4.98
C GLY A 54 -2.03 -11.52 -6.00
N GLU A 55 -1.47 -12.63 -5.53
CA GLU A 55 -0.94 -13.70 -6.40
C GLU A 55 -1.96 -14.29 -7.38
N ASN A 56 -3.23 -14.33 -6.96
CA ASN A 56 -4.36 -14.82 -7.75
C ASN A 56 -5.21 -13.69 -8.38
N HIS A 57 -4.77 -12.42 -8.27
CA HIS A 57 -5.49 -11.34 -8.96
C HIS A 57 -5.17 -11.34 -10.46
N ALA A 58 -6.17 -11.00 -11.27
CA ALA A 58 -6.00 -10.84 -12.70
C ALA A 58 -4.90 -9.80 -13.00
N SER A 59 -3.83 -10.26 -13.62
CA SER A 59 -2.66 -9.49 -14.03
C SER A 59 -2.09 -10.16 -15.28
N GLU A 60 -1.70 -9.37 -16.29
CA GLU A 60 -1.23 -9.91 -17.57
C GLU A 60 -0.09 -10.94 -17.43
N ARG A 61 0.74 -10.77 -16.41
CA ARG A 61 1.88 -11.66 -16.12
C ARG A 61 1.71 -12.49 -14.84
N GLY A 62 0.56 -12.38 -14.16
CA GLY A 62 0.31 -12.98 -12.85
C GLY A 62 1.20 -12.42 -11.73
N GLY A 63 1.09 -13.02 -10.55
CA GLY A 63 1.93 -12.70 -9.39
C GLY A 63 1.54 -11.44 -8.63
N ARG A 64 2.25 -11.19 -7.51
CA ARG A 64 2.00 -10.03 -6.64
C ARG A 64 2.56 -8.74 -7.24
N GLY A 65 1.89 -7.62 -7.00
CA GLY A 65 2.33 -6.32 -7.49
C GLY A 65 1.48 -5.17 -6.98
N VAL A 66 1.71 -3.99 -7.56
CA VAL A 66 0.96 -2.76 -7.27
C VAL A 66 0.65 -2.05 -8.59
N ARG A 67 -0.52 -1.41 -8.68
CA ARG A 67 -0.89 -0.56 -9.84
C ARG A 67 -1.61 0.70 -9.36
N LEU A 68 -1.65 1.72 -10.23
CA LEU A 68 -2.57 2.84 -10.02
C LEU A 68 -3.99 2.37 -10.34
N LYS A 69 -4.94 2.75 -9.49
CA LYS A 69 -6.35 2.64 -9.82
C LYS A 69 -6.63 3.43 -11.08
N ALA A 70 -7.51 2.91 -11.93
CA ALA A 70 -8.04 3.70 -13.03
C ALA A 70 -8.67 4.98 -12.43
N GLN A 71 -8.32 6.14 -12.98
CA GLN A 71 -9.10 7.34 -12.71
C GLN A 71 -10.50 7.02 -13.19
N ASN A 72 -11.47 6.94 -12.28
CA ASN A 72 -12.87 6.76 -12.66
C ASN A 72 -13.21 7.91 -13.64
N PRO A 73 -13.58 7.67 -14.91
CA PRO A 73 -13.93 8.74 -15.83
C PRO A 73 -15.23 9.46 -15.47
N GLN A 74 -15.81 9.24 -14.29
CA GLN A 74 -17.13 9.75 -13.93
C GLN A 74 -17.00 11.12 -13.29
N GLY A 75 -17.13 12.14 -14.13
CA GLY A 75 -18.01 13.27 -13.84
C GLY A 75 -19.46 12.90 -14.11
#